data_AF-A0A4Q3T8T5-F1
#
_entry.id   AF-A0A4Q3T8T5-F1
#
_cell.length_a   1.000
_cell.length_b   1.000
_cell.length_c   1.000
_cell.angle_alpha   90.00
_cell.angle_beta   90.00
_cell.angle_gamma   90.00
#
_symmetry.space_group_name_H-M   'P 1'
#
loop_
_entity.id
_entity.type
_entity.pdbx_description
1 polymer ?
#
loop_
_entity_poly.entity_id
_entity_poly.type
_entity_poly.pdbx_seq_one_letter_code
_entity_poly.pdbx_strand_id
1 'polypeptide(L)'
;AIIILDAVLSTVTKGKVKCPPLAVGIGFYLPAAVTATLVIGAVAGWLYERSVRSTRYAEVAKRMGVLLASGLIVGESLFGVITAGVIVATRNDNPFGMIPEGMAWPAMLVGLVAFVVLSVGLYAWVRGKASKV
;
A
#
# COMPACT_ATOMS: atom_id res chain seq x y z
N ALA A 1 7.17 12.15 27.89
CA ALA A 1 7.16 10.77 28.46
C ALA A 1 7.80 9.74 27.51
N ILE A 2 7.32 9.58 26.27
CA ILE A 2 7.83 8.57 25.31
C ILE A 2 9.32 8.70 24.97
N ILE A 3 9.86 9.92 24.90
CA ILE A 3 11.30 10.16 24.65
C ILE A 3 12.17 9.69 25.83
N ILE A 4 11.66 9.85 27.06
CA ILE A 4 12.35 9.41 28.29
C ILE A 4 12.30 7.88 28.36
N LEU A 5 11.16 7.28 27.97
CA LEU A 5 11.00 5.84 27.91
C LEU A 5 11.94 5.19 26.87
N ASP A 6 12.07 5.78 25.68
CA ASP A 6 13.00 5.29 24.65
C ASP A 6 14.46 5.44 25.08
N ALA A 7 14.83 6.54 25.74
CA ALA A 7 16.18 6.73 26.29
C ALA A 7 16.51 5.73 27.41
N VAL A 8 15.54 5.39 28.26
CA VAL A 8 15.70 4.36 29.31
C VAL A 8 15.77 2.97 28.68
N LEU A 9 14.90 2.63 27.72
CA LEU A 9 14.93 1.34 27.02
C LEU A 9 16.20 1.13 26.20
N SER A 10 16.71 2.17 25.52
CA SER A 10 17.94 2.08 24.74
C SER A 10 19.17 1.86 25.63
N THR A 11 19.15 2.45 26.83
CA THR A 11 20.22 2.37 27.83
C THR A 11 20.21 1.02 28.55
N VAL A 12 19.03 0.51 28.93
CA VAL A 12 18.86 -0.78 29.63
C VAL A 12 19.14 -1.96 28.70
N THR A 13 18.83 -1.85 27.41
CA THR A 13 18.94 -2.97 26.45
C THR A 13 20.26 -2.97 25.65
N LYS A 14 21.27 -2.18 26.05
CA LYS A 14 22.56 -2.01 25.33
C LYS A 14 22.38 -1.83 23.81
N GLY A 15 21.40 -1.02 23.41
CA GLY A 15 21.16 -0.67 22.00
C GLY A 15 20.55 -1.76 21.11
N LYS A 16 20.10 -2.92 21.63
CA LYS A 16 19.49 -3.99 20.82
C LYS A 16 18.03 -3.72 20.44
N VAL A 17 17.31 -2.93 21.22
CA VAL A 17 15.92 -2.54 20.96
C VAL A 17 15.84 -1.02 21.07
N LYS A 18 15.44 -0.37 19.98
CA LYS A 18 15.13 1.06 19.93
C LYS A 18 13.64 1.16 19.60
N CYS A 19 12.89 1.90 20.39
CA CYS A 19 11.51 2.25 20.08
C CYS A 19 11.51 3.73 19.68
N PRO A 20 12.00 4.05 18.46
CA PRO A 20 12.14 5.43 18.03
C PRO A 20 10.81 6.16 18.27
N PRO A 21 10.82 7.27 19.05
CA PRO A 21 9.62 7.99 19.44
C PRO A 21 8.72 8.36 18.26
N LEU A 22 9.33 8.52 17.09
CA LEU A 22 8.67 8.79 15.81
C LEU A 22 7.76 7.66 15.34
N ALA A 23 8.18 6.39 15.48
CA ALA A 23 7.37 5.23 15.11
C ALA A 23 6.21 5.00 16.08
N VAL A 24 6.45 5.24 17.37
CA VAL A 24 5.43 5.17 18.42
C VAL A 24 4.38 6.27 18.23
N GLY A 25 4.80 7.49 17.87
CA GLY A 25 3.90 8.60 17.54
C GLY A 25 2.99 8.33 16.35
N ILE A 26 3.52 7.72 15.28
CA ILE A 26 2.73 7.30 14.11
C ILE A 26 1.69 6.24 14.47
N GLY A 27 2.08 5.23 15.27
CA GLY A 27 1.16 4.16 15.68
C GLY A 27 0.04 4.62 16.62
N PHE A 28 0.29 5.66 17.43
CA PHE A 28 -0.72 6.24 18.32
C PHE A 28 -1.63 7.25 17.61
N TYR A 29 -1.13 7.89 16.56
CA TYR A 29 -1.88 8.88 15.77
C TYR A 29 -2.82 8.21 14.74
N LEU A 30 -2.49 7.02 14.26
CA LEU A 30 -3.27 6.33 13.24
C LEU A 30 -4.33 5.41 13.84
N PRO A 31 -5.59 5.45 13.36
CA PRO A 31 -6.60 4.46 13.69
C PRO A 31 -6.09 3.03 13.42
N ALA A 32 -6.46 2.07 14.27
CA ALA A 32 -6.01 0.69 14.17
C ALA A 32 -6.23 0.07 12.77
N ALA A 33 -7.31 0.46 12.08
CA ALA A 33 -7.59 0.04 10.71
C ALA A 33 -6.52 0.48 9.70
N VAL A 34 -6.04 1.73 9.79
CA VAL A 34 -5.01 2.26 8.89
C VAL A 34 -3.66 1.60 9.18
N THR A 35 -3.34 1.43 10.47
CA THR A 35 -2.13 0.72 10.90
C THR A 35 -2.07 -0.71 10.37
N ALA A 36 -3.18 -1.45 10.40
CA ALA A 36 -3.25 -2.80 9.85
C ALA A 36 -2.96 -2.84 8.34
N THR A 37 -3.54 -1.91 7.56
CA THR A 37 -3.29 -1.79 6.12
C THR A 37 -1.83 -1.45 5.82
N LEU A 38 -1.22 -0.55 6.60
CA LEU A 38 0.21 -0.25 6.48
C LEU A 38 1.08 -1.47 6.76
N VAL A 39 0.75 -2.26 7.78
CA VAL A 39 1.48 -3.50 8.10
C VAL A 39 1.38 -4.49 6.95
N ILE A 40 0.20 -4.70 6.37
CA ILE A 40 0.00 -5.58 5.22
C ILE A 40 0.86 -5.11 4.03
N GLY A 41 0.83 -3.81 3.72
CA GLY A 41 1.66 -3.22 2.67
C GLY A 41 3.16 -3.38 2.92
N ALA A 42 3.61 -3.20 4.17
CA ALA A 42 5.01 -3.40 4.56
C ALA A 42 5.47 -4.85 4.40
N VAL A 43 4.62 -5.82 4.77
CA VAL A 43 4.90 -7.25 4.57
C VAL A 43 4.98 -7.58 3.08
N ALA A 44 4.07 -7.06 2.26
CA ALA A 44 4.10 -7.26 0.81
C ALA A 44 5.35 -6.66 0.17
N GLY A 45 5.75 -5.44 0.56
CA GLY A 45 6.98 -4.80 0.12
C GLY A 45 8.22 -5.60 0.51
N TRP A 46 8.25 -6.13 1.74
CA TRP A 46 9.34 -6.99 2.22
C TRP A 46 9.44 -8.30 1.42
N LEU A 47 8.31 -8.95 1.11
CA LEU A 47 8.27 -10.15 0.27
C LEU A 47 8.79 -9.89 -1.14
N TYR A 48 8.46 -8.74 -1.73
CA TYR A 48 9.00 -8.35 -3.03
C TYR A 48 10.52 -8.13 -2.96
N GLU A 49 10.98 -7.38 -1.96
CA GLU A 49 12.39 -7.06 -1.81
C GLU A 49 13.23 -8.33 -1.59
N ARG A 50 12.68 -9.30 -0.85
CA ARG A 50 13.26 -10.64 -0.70
C ARG A 50 13.31 -11.42 -2.01
N SER A 51 12.25 -11.34 -2.82
CA SER A 51 12.19 -12.03 -4.12
C SER A 51 13.17 -11.44 -5.14
N VAL A 52 13.41 -10.13 -5.09
CA VAL A 52 14.24 -9.39 -6.04
C VAL A 52 15.72 -9.38 -5.64
N ARG A 53 16.04 -9.59 -4.36
CA ARG A 53 17.41 -9.60 -3.80
C ARG A 53 18.39 -10.56 -4.49
N SER A 54 17.90 -11.64 -5.09
CA SER A 54 18.73 -12.63 -5.78
C SER A 54 19.00 -12.30 -7.26
N THR A 55 18.48 -11.19 -7.78
CA THR A 55 18.56 -10.84 -9.21
C THR A 55 19.61 -9.77 -9.48
N ARG A 56 20.25 -9.81 -10.66
CA ARG A 56 21.29 -8.84 -11.08
C ARG A 56 20.75 -7.41 -11.22
N TYR A 57 19.44 -7.25 -11.42
CA TYR A 57 18.73 -5.98 -11.60
C TYR A 57 17.98 -5.53 -10.35
N ALA A 58 18.40 -5.98 -9.16
CA ALA A 58 17.69 -5.73 -7.91
C ALA A 58 17.41 -4.24 -7.63
N GLU A 59 18.38 -3.37 -7.89
CA GLU A 59 18.27 -1.93 -7.66
C GLU A 59 17.21 -1.27 -8.55
N VAL A 60 17.17 -1.66 -9.84
CA VAL A 60 16.18 -1.16 -10.81
C VAL A 60 14.79 -1.66 -10.45
N ALA A 61 14.66 -2.94 -10.10
CA ALA A 61 13.38 -3.54 -9.73
C ALA A 61 12.81 -2.94 -8.43
N LYS A 62 13.65 -2.55 -7.47
CA LYS A 62 13.21 -1.79 -6.28
C LYS A 62 12.64 -0.43 -6.65
N ARG A 63 13.38 0.35 -7.45
CA ARG A 63 12.94 1.70 -7.90
C ARG A 63 11.62 1.63 -8.68
N MET A 64 11.50 0.66 -9.58
CA MET A 64 10.28 0.42 -10.33
C MET A 64 9.11 -0.01 -9.43
N GLY A 65 9.38 -0.83 -8.41
CA GLY A 65 8.37 -1.22 -7.43
C GLY A 65 7.83 -0.04 -6.61
N VAL A 66 8.71 0.87 -6.19
CA VAL A 66 8.30 2.10 -5.49
C VAL A 66 7.51 3.04 -6.41
N LEU A 67 7.96 3.22 -7.66
CA LEU A 67 7.26 4.04 -8.66
C LEU A 67 5.86 3.51 -8.97
N LEU A 68 5.70 2.18 -9.03
CA LEU A 68 4.40 1.57 -9.24
C LEU A 68 3.48 1.80 -8.04
N ALA A 69 3.98 1.61 -6.82
CA ALA A 69 3.21 1.80 -5.61
C ALA A 69 2.75 3.27 -5.47
N SER A 70 3.65 4.24 -5.68
CA SER A 70 3.28 5.66 -5.66
C SER A 70 2.31 6.02 -6.79
N GLY A 71 2.48 5.43 -7.98
CA GLY A 71 1.56 5.59 -9.10
C GLY A 71 0.16 5.05 -8.80
N LEU A 72 0.05 3.91 -8.12
CA LEU A 72 -1.24 3.33 -7.69
C LEU A 72 -1.93 4.19 -6.62
N ILE A 73 -1.16 4.73 -5.67
CA ILE A 73 -1.69 5.64 -4.64
C ILE A 73 -2.25 6.91 -5.29
N VAL A 74 -1.47 7.55 -6.17
CA VAL A 74 -1.92 8.77 -6.87
C VAL A 74 -3.08 8.47 -7.83
N GLY A 75 -3.04 7.30 -8.49
CA GLY A 75 -4.08 6.88 -9.42
C GLY A 75 -5.45 6.71 -8.76
N GLU A 76 -5.50 6.15 -7.55
CA GLU A 76 -6.73 6.03 -6.76
C GLU A 76 -7.34 7.40 -6.47
N SER A 77 -6.52 8.35 -6.01
CA SER A 77 -6.98 9.71 -5.71
C SER A 77 -7.43 10.45 -6.96
N LEU A 78 -6.73 10.30 -8.08
CA LEU A 78 -7.13 10.89 -9.35
C LEU A 78 -8.46 10.32 -9.86
N PHE A 79 -8.66 9.01 -9.74
CA PHE A 79 -9.92 8.35 -10.10
C PHE A 79 -11.08 8.82 -9.21
N GLY A 80 -10.83 9.06 -7.92
CA GLY A 80 -11.80 9.65 -7.00
C GLY A 80 -12.24 11.06 -7.41
N VAL A 81 -11.29 11.93 -7.79
CA VAL A 81 -11.60 13.29 -8.26
C VAL A 81 -12.37 13.26 -9.58
N ILE A 82 -11.96 12.41 -10.54
CA ILE A 82 -12.68 12.24 -11.81
C ILE A 82 -14.11 11.77 -11.54
N THR A 83 -14.27 10.76 -10.67
CA THR A 83 -15.59 10.23 -10.32
C THR A 83 -16.47 11.30 -9.67
N ALA A 84 -15.94 12.08 -8.73
CA ALA A 84 -16.65 13.21 -8.13
C ALA A 84 -17.09 14.24 -9.17
N GLY A 85 -16.23 14.56 -10.16
CA GLY A 85 -16.58 15.43 -11.27
C GLY A 85 -17.73 14.90 -12.12
N VAL A 86 -17.72 13.60 -12.43
CA VAL A 86 -18.79 12.93 -13.18
C VAL A 86 -20.11 12.90 -12.41
N ILE A 87 -20.08 12.65 -11.09
CA ILE A 87 -21.25 12.68 -10.21
C ILE A 87 -21.90 14.07 -10.27
N VAL A 88 -21.12 15.14 -10.11
CA VAL A 88 -21.62 16.52 -10.16
C VAL A 88 -22.22 16.87 -11.52
N ALA A 89 -21.60 16.43 -12.61
CA ALA A 89 -22.09 16.68 -13.97
C ALA A 89 -23.40 15.91 -14.29
N THR A 90 -23.50 14.66 -13.83
CA THR A 90 -24.61 13.76 -14.17
C THR A 90 -25.77 13.87 -13.16
N ARG A 91 -25.52 14.44 -11.97
CA ARG A 91 -26.42 14.39 -10.79
C ARG A 91 -26.86 12.97 -10.43
N ASN A 92 -26.01 12.00 -10.76
CA ASN A 92 -26.20 10.60 -10.42
C ASN A 92 -25.08 10.22 -9.46
N ASP A 93 -25.46 9.78 -8.27
CA ASP A 93 -24.53 9.39 -7.21
C ASP A 93 -23.77 8.10 -7.53
N ASN A 94 -24.23 7.33 -8.53
CA ASN A 94 -23.60 6.08 -8.94
C ASN A 94 -23.40 5.98 -10.47
N PRO A 95 -22.50 6.80 -11.06
CA PRO A 95 -22.33 6.86 -12.51
C PRO A 95 -21.65 5.61 -13.10
N PHE A 96 -20.92 4.84 -12.29
CA PHE A 96 -20.21 3.62 -12.70
C PHE A 96 -20.81 2.33 -12.08
N GLY A 97 -21.98 2.43 -11.46
CA GLY A 97 -22.65 1.32 -10.79
C GLY A 97 -23.28 0.35 -11.79
N MET A 98 -22.50 -0.62 -12.25
CA MET A 98 -23.01 -1.70 -13.11
C MET A 98 -23.53 -2.92 -12.31
N ILE A 99 -23.38 -2.92 -10.98
CA ILE A 99 -23.73 -4.05 -10.10
C ILE A 99 -24.98 -3.70 -9.27
N PRO A 100 -26.01 -4.57 -9.23
CA PRO A 100 -27.23 -4.33 -8.45
C PRO A 100 -26.97 -4.18 -6.94
N GLU A 101 -27.68 -3.26 -6.29
CA GLU A 101 -27.49 -2.88 -4.88
C GLU A 101 -27.74 -4.01 -3.85
N GLY A 102 -28.24 -5.18 -4.28
CA GLY A 102 -28.48 -6.35 -3.43
C GLY A 102 -27.32 -7.35 -3.34
N MET A 103 -26.25 -7.18 -4.13
CA MET A 103 -25.15 -8.16 -4.23
C MET A 103 -23.86 -7.67 -3.54
N ALA A 104 -23.98 -7.00 -2.39
CA ALA A 104 -22.85 -6.35 -1.70
C ALA A 104 -21.70 -7.31 -1.36
N TRP A 105 -22.01 -8.52 -0.87
CA TRP A 105 -20.97 -9.48 -0.46
C TRP A 105 -20.19 -10.09 -1.63
N PRO A 106 -20.83 -10.61 -2.70
CA PRO A 106 -20.10 -11.09 -3.87
C PRO A 106 -19.34 -9.99 -4.61
N ALA A 107 -19.93 -8.78 -4.73
CA ALA A 107 -19.29 -7.67 -5.43
C ALA A 107 -17.99 -7.23 -4.75
N MET A 108 -17.97 -7.20 -3.41
CA MET A 108 -16.78 -6.83 -2.64
C MET A 108 -15.66 -7.85 -2.81
N LEU A 109 -15.97 -9.15 -2.80
CA LEU A 109 -14.98 -10.21 -3.05
C LEU A 109 -14.43 -10.16 -4.47
N VAL A 110 -15.28 -9.94 -5.46
CA VAL A 110 -14.85 -9.80 -6.87
C VAL A 110 -13.94 -8.58 -7.03
N GLY A 111 -14.29 -7.44 -6.43
CA GLY A 111 -13.45 -6.24 -6.45
C GLY A 111 -12.08 -6.46 -5.81
N LEU A 112 -12.04 -7.13 -4.65
CA LEU A 112 -10.80 -7.48 -3.97
C LEU A 112 -9.93 -8.41 -4.83
N VAL A 113 -10.51 -9.46 -5.38
CA VAL A 113 -9.79 -10.43 -6.24
C VAL A 113 -9.26 -9.74 -7.49
N ALA A 114 -10.09 -8.93 -8.16
CA ALA A 114 -9.68 -8.17 -9.34
C ALA A 114 -8.51 -7.22 -9.02
N PHE A 115 -8.56 -6.51 -7.89
CA PHE A 115 -7.49 -5.63 -7.45
C PHE A 115 -6.18 -6.38 -7.18
N VAL A 116 -6.24 -7.53 -6.50
CA VAL A 116 -5.06 -8.37 -6.23
C VAL A 116 -4.48 -8.90 -7.54
N VAL A 117 -5.30 -9.43 -8.45
CA VAL A 117 -4.86 -9.97 -9.74
C VAL A 117 -4.21 -8.89 -10.60
N LEU A 118 -4.83 -7.71 -10.71
CA LEU A 118 -4.27 -6.57 -11.44
C LEU A 118 -2.94 -6.12 -10.84
N SER A 119 -2.87 -6.00 -9.51
CA SER A 119 -1.65 -5.58 -8.81
C SER A 119 -0.52 -6.57 -9.04
N VAL A 120 -0.77 -7.87 -8.88
CA VAL A 120 0.22 -8.93 -9.13
C VAL A 120 0.62 -8.96 -10.61
N GLY A 121 -0.35 -8.80 -11.52
CA GLY A 121 -0.12 -8.74 -12.96
C GLY A 121 0.77 -7.56 -13.37
N LEU A 122 0.51 -6.35 -12.86
CA LEU A 122 1.36 -5.19 -13.08
C LEU A 122 2.77 -5.44 -12.54
N TYR A 123 2.88 -6.01 -11.35
CA TYR A 123 4.17 -6.31 -10.73
C TYR A 123 4.99 -7.33 -11.54
N ALA A 124 4.34 -8.37 -12.03
CA ALA A 124 4.95 -9.37 -12.91
C ALA A 124 5.38 -8.76 -14.25
N TRP A 125 4.55 -7.89 -14.83
CA TRP A 125 4.85 -7.18 -16.07
C TRP A 125 6.04 -6.23 -15.95
N VAL A 126 6.08 -5.43 -14.87
CA VAL A 126 7.21 -4.56 -14.55
C VAL A 126 8.48 -5.35 -14.32
N ARG A 127 8.41 -6.49 -13.61
CA ARG A 127 9.55 -7.39 -13.40
C ARG A 127 10.08 -7.96 -14.73
N GLY A 128 9.20 -8.35 -15.65
CA GLY A 128 9.57 -8.85 -16.99
C GLY A 128 10.13 -7.77 -17.92
N LYS A 129 9.72 -6.51 -17.76
CA LYS A 129 10.34 -5.36 -18.43
C LYS A 129 11.73 -5.06 -17.86
N ALA A 130 11.89 -5.14 -16.54
CA ALA A 130 13.17 -4.89 -15.88
C ALA A 130 14.24 -5.94 -16.22
N SER A 131 13.87 -7.19 -16.51
CA SER A 131 14.82 -8.23 -16.93
C SER A 131 15.30 -8.10 -18.38
N LYS A 132 14.68 -7.22 -19.19
CA LYS A 132 15.04 -6.95 -20.58
C LYS A 132 15.98 -5.76 -20.74
N VAL A 133 16.26 -5.03 -19.66
CA VAL A 133 17.20 -3.89 -19.59
C VAL A 133 18.49 -4.38 -18.92
#